data_AF-A0A7S2I539-F1
#
_entry.id   AF-A0A7S2I539-F1
#
_cell.length_a   1.000
_cell.length_b   1.000
_cell.length_c   1.000
_cell.angle_alpha   90.00
_cell.angle_beta   90.00
_cell.angle_gamma   90.00
#
_symmetry.space_group_name_H-M   'P 1'
#
loop_
_entity.id
_entity.type
_entity.pdbx_description
1 polymer ?
#
loop_
_entity_poly.entity_id
_entity_poly.type
_entity_poly.pdbx_seq_one_letter_code
_entity_poly.pdbx_strand_id
1 'polypeptide(L)'
;AGDCVRVHGLQKRPEWNGLLGQVVAWDETEGRWKVKMDDGTGKMLRPTNLELIDSQSSPPAEREEAGAEQVKVGDRVRIVGLQAVTELNGQHGGVVGWDETQGRWMVLMDDNSGQLVKSSNLVKVHEDEPFDTALGGSS
;
A
#
# COMPACT_ATOMS: atom_id res chain seq x y z
N ALA A 1 -8.53 -16.30 16.96
CA ALA A 1 -9.41 -15.67 15.97
C ALA A 1 -8.96 -16.16 14.60
N GLY A 2 -9.88 -16.49 13.69
CA GLY A 2 -9.53 -16.97 12.35
C GLY A 2 -9.34 -15.82 11.37
N ASP A 3 -8.55 -16.03 10.32
CA ASP A 3 -8.25 -15.00 9.32
C ASP A 3 -9.48 -14.72 8.43
N CYS A 4 -9.73 -13.45 8.12
CA CYS A 4 -10.78 -13.08 7.17
C CYS A 4 -10.25 -13.33 5.74
N VAL A 5 -11.10 -13.85 4.87
CA VAL A 5 -10.77 -14.16 3.48
C VAL A 5 -11.88 -13.71 2.54
N ARG A 6 -11.50 -13.32 1.33
CA ARG A 6 -12.38 -13.13 0.18
C ARG A 6 -12.24 -14.29 -0.77
N VAL A 7 -13.37 -14.78 -1.25
CA VAL A 7 -13.39 -15.80 -2.28
C VAL A 7 -13.14 -15.13 -3.63
N HIS A 8 -12.23 -15.67 -4.42
CA HIS A 8 -11.94 -15.18 -5.78
C HIS A 8 -11.58 -16.33 -6.72
N GLY A 9 -11.55 -16.07 -8.03
CA GLY A 9 -11.05 -17.03 -9.01
C GLY A 9 -11.88 -18.31 -9.20
N LEU A 10 -13.08 -18.41 -8.61
CA LEU A 10 -13.98 -19.54 -8.86
C LEU A 10 -14.55 -19.47 -10.27
N GLN A 11 -14.11 -20.38 -11.13
CA GLN A 11 -14.64 -20.53 -12.49
C GLN A 11 -15.98 -21.27 -12.52
N LYS A 12 -16.16 -22.26 -11.64
CA LYS A 12 -17.37 -23.09 -11.60
C LYS A 12 -18.58 -22.41 -10.94
N ARG A 13 -18.32 -21.43 -10.06
CA ARG A 13 -19.33 -20.70 -9.27
C ARG A 13 -18.91 -19.23 -9.15
N PRO A 14 -18.94 -18.47 -10.25
CA PRO A 14 -18.49 -17.08 -10.24
C PRO A 14 -19.33 -16.20 -9.30
N GLU A 15 -20.57 -16.59 -9.01
CA GLU A 15 -21.45 -15.92 -8.03
C GLU A 15 -20.88 -15.90 -6.60
N TRP A 16 -19.87 -16.73 -6.31
CA TRP A 16 -19.21 -16.77 -5.00
C TRP A 16 -17.99 -15.84 -4.96
N ASN A 17 -17.50 -15.37 -6.10
CA ASN A 17 -16.39 -14.43 -6.13
C ASN A 17 -16.84 -13.09 -5.52
N GLY A 18 -16.01 -12.56 -4.62
CA GLY A 18 -16.32 -11.36 -3.85
C GLY A 18 -16.98 -11.63 -2.50
N LEU A 19 -17.45 -12.86 -2.23
CA LEU A 19 -17.98 -13.20 -0.91
C LEU A 19 -16.88 -13.24 0.14
N LEU A 20 -17.23 -12.77 1.34
CA LEU A 20 -16.35 -12.73 2.49
C LEU A 20 -16.65 -13.91 3.42
N GLY A 21 -15.61 -14.40 4.08
CA GLY A 21 -15.73 -15.43 5.11
C GLY A 21 -14.54 -15.44 6.04
N GLN A 22 -14.62 -16.27 7.07
CA GLN A 22 -13.57 -16.45 8.06
C GLN A 22 -13.03 -17.87 7.98
N VAL A 23 -11.71 -18.00 7.86
CA VAL A 23 -11.03 -19.30 7.90
C VAL A 23 -11.16 -19.89 9.30
N VAL A 24 -11.69 -21.11 9.37
CA VAL A 24 -11.91 -21.84 10.63
C VAL A 24 -10.86 -22.92 10.82
N ALA A 25 -10.53 -23.67 9.77
CA ALA A 25 -9.57 -24.77 9.83
C ALA A 25 -9.02 -25.12 8.45
N TRP A 26 -7.81 -25.67 8.40
CA TRP A 26 -7.25 -26.33 7.23
C TRP A 26 -7.60 -27.81 7.25
N ASP A 27 -8.01 -28.35 6.11
CA ASP A 27 -8.18 -29.78 5.90
C ASP A 27 -7.04 -30.29 5.03
N GLU A 28 -6.07 -30.96 5.67
CA GLU A 28 -4.91 -31.55 4.99
C GLU A 28 -5.29 -32.70 4.05
N THR A 29 -6.40 -33.40 4.33
CA THR A 29 -6.83 -34.55 3.53
C THR A 29 -7.41 -34.13 2.19
N GLU A 30 -8.17 -33.05 2.17
CA GLU A 30 -8.73 -32.48 0.93
C GLU A 30 -7.83 -31.39 0.30
N GLY A 31 -6.86 -30.88 1.05
CA GLY A 31 -6.04 -29.73 0.66
C GLY A 31 -6.88 -28.46 0.51
N ARG A 32 -7.83 -28.23 1.43
CA ARG A 32 -8.82 -27.15 1.35
C ARG A 32 -9.00 -26.47 2.70
N TRP A 33 -9.28 -25.17 2.66
CA TRP A 33 -9.64 -24.39 3.83
C TRP A 33 -11.14 -24.49 4.09
N LYS A 34 -11.51 -24.75 5.35
CA LYS A 34 -12.85 -24.60 5.86
C LYS A 34 -13.09 -23.14 6.20
N VAL A 35 -13.90 -22.47 5.39
CA VAL A 35 -14.26 -21.06 5.55
C VAL A 35 -15.71 -20.97 6.01
N LYS A 36 -15.95 -20.29 7.13
CA LYS A 36 -17.28 -19.92 7.58
C LYS A 36 -17.67 -18.62 6.88
N MET A 37 -18.66 -18.71 6.01
CA MET A 37 -19.21 -17.56 5.31
C MET A 37 -20.13 -16.75 6.23
N ASP A 38 -20.44 -15.53 5.82
CA ASP A 38 -21.29 -14.60 6.57
C ASP A 38 -22.73 -15.13 6.75
N ASP A 39 -23.23 -15.94 5.80
CA ASP A 39 -24.50 -16.67 5.88
C ASP A 39 -24.51 -17.79 6.95
N GLY A 40 -23.40 -17.97 7.67
CA GLY A 40 -23.21 -19.00 8.68
C GLY A 40 -22.83 -20.37 8.12
N THR A 41 -22.78 -20.55 6.80
CA THR A 41 -22.43 -21.82 6.17
C THR A 41 -20.91 -22.04 6.15
N GLY A 42 -20.50 -23.28 6.39
CA GLY A 42 -19.10 -23.70 6.24
C GLY A 42 -18.85 -24.21 4.82
N LYS A 43 -17.92 -23.60 4.10
CA LYS A 43 -17.54 -23.99 2.73
C LYS A 43 -16.09 -24.43 2.67
N MET A 44 -15.82 -25.49 1.92
CA MET A 44 -14.47 -25.97 1.64
C MET A 44 -13.94 -25.31 0.37
N LEU A 45 -12.94 -24.45 0.50
CA LEU A 45 -12.39 -23.68 -0.60
C LEU A 45 -10.90 -23.92 -0.76
N ARG A 46 -10.44 -23.91 -2.01
CA ARG A 46 -9.02 -24.07 -2.31
C ARG A 46 -8.27 -22.79 -1.89
N PRO A 47 -7.02 -22.90 -1.42
CA PRO A 47 -6.20 -21.73 -1.12
C PRO A 47 -6.03 -20.80 -2.33
N THR A 48 -5.98 -21.36 -3.55
CA THR A 48 -5.90 -20.58 -4.80
C THR A 48 -7.13 -19.73 -5.09
N ASN A 49 -8.25 -20.01 -4.41
CA ASN A 49 -9.52 -19.33 -4.59
C ASN A 49 -9.88 -18.48 -3.36
N LEU A 50 -8.92 -18.27 -2.45
CA LEU A 50 -9.06 -17.52 -1.21
C LEU A 50 -7.97 -16.47 -1.14
N GLU A 51 -8.40 -15.24 -0.94
CA GLU A 51 -7.54 -14.08 -0.76
C GLU A 51 -7.66 -13.65 0.70
N LEU A 52 -6.56 -13.67 1.46
CA LEU A 52 -6.56 -13.22 2.85
C LEU A 52 -6.86 -11.71 2.89
N ILE A 53 -7.93 -11.36 3.57
CA ILE A 53 -8.20 -9.99 4.00
C ILE A 53 -7.72 -9.93 5.43
N ASP A 54 -6.48 -9.50 5.60
CA ASP A 54 -6.02 -9.12 6.91
C ASP A 54 -6.93 -7.99 7.41
N SER A 55 -7.56 -8.14 8.58
CA SER A 55 -8.36 -7.06 9.18
C SER A 55 -7.48 -5.87 9.63
N GLN A 56 -6.18 -5.90 9.36
CA GLN A 56 -5.25 -4.76 9.40
C GLN A 56 -4.64 -4.41 8.03
N SER A 57 -5.27 -4.81 6.92
CA SER A 57 -4.85 -4.41 5.58
C SER A 57 -5.90 -3.53 4.91
N SER A 58 -5.50 -2.28 4.71
CA SER A 58 -6.00 -1.39 3.67
C SER A 58 -6.08 -2.11 2.31
N PRO A 59 -6.92 -1.66 1.36
CA PRO A 59 -7.06 -2.30 0.05
C PRO A 59 -5.71 -2.48 -0.67
N PRO A 60 -5.60 -3.43 -1.61
CA PRO A 60 -4.35 -3.76 -2.29
C PRO A 60 -3.90 -2.60 -3.17
N ALA A 61 -3.07 -1.73 -2.62
CA ALA A 61 -2.24 -0.78 -3.35
C ALA A 61 -0.82 -0.99 -2.85
N GLU A 62 -0.13 -1.88 -3.54
CA GLU A 62 1.31 -2.09 -3.53
C GLU A 62 1.98 -2.39 -2.19
N ARG A 63 2.28 -3.67 -2.06
CA ARG A 63 3.32 -4.21 -1.20
C ARG A 63 4.68 -3.62 -1.60
N GLU A 64 5.08 -2.51 -0.99
CA GLU A 64 6.49 -2.18 -0.71
C GLU A 64 6.60 -1.52 0.66
N GLU A 65 6.94 -2.34 1.65
CA GLU A 65 7.72 -1.90 2.80
C GLU A 65 9.11 -1.46 2.31
N ALA A 66 9.39 -0.16 2.33
CA ALA A 66 10.65 0.39 2.83
C ALA A 66 10.67 1.92 2.69
N GLY A 67 10.84 2.62 3.81
CA GLY A 67 11.55 3.91 3.81
C GLY A 67 10.69 5.16 3.74
N ALA A 68 9.91 5.44 4.78
CA ALA A 68 9.69 6.84 5.18
C ALA A 68 10.15 6.96 6.63
N GLU A 69 11.43 7.24 6.82
CA GLU A 69 11.89 7.93 8.03
C GLU A 69 10.88 9.06 8.32
N GLN A 70 10.33 9.07 9.53
CA GLN A 70 9.26 9.96 9.98
C GLN A 70 9.44 11.40 9.46
N VAL A 71 8.81 11.71 8.33
CA VAL A 71 8.74 13.07 7.80
C VAL A 71 7.98 13.92 8.81
N LYS A 72 8.54 15.07 9.16
CA LYS A 72 7.91 16.04 10.06
C LYS A 72 7.59 17.33 9.33
N VAL A 73 6.68 18.12 9.89
CA VAL A 73 6.44 19.48 9.44
C VAL A 73 7.75 20.27 9.48
N GLY A 74 8.06 20.96 8.37
CA GLY A 74 9.31 21.68 8.14
C GLY A 74 10.38 20.86 7.40
N ASP A 75 10.21 19.56 7.21
CA ASP A 75 11.16 18.78 6.42
C ASP A 75 11.01 19.04 4.92
N ARG A 76 12.15 19.06 4.24
CA ARG A 76 12.24 19.06 2.79
C ARG A 76 12.05 17.63 2.29
N VAL A 77 11.14 17.44 1.36
CA VAL A 77 10.77 16.13 0.82
C VAL A 77 10.75 16.15 -0.70
N ARG A 78 11.03 14.99 -1.30
CA ARG A 78 10.84 14.71 -2.71
C ARG A 78 9.68 13.75 -2.88
N ILE A 79 8.77 14.07 -3.78
CA ILE A 79 7.66 13.18 -4.12
C ILE A 79 8.16 12.05 -5.02
N VAL A 80 7.79 10.81 -4.70
CA VAL A 80 8.10 9.62 -5.51
C VAL A 80 6.92 8.65 -5.50
N GLY A 81 6.89 7.69 -6.42
CA GLY A 81 5.92 6.58 -6.37
C GLY A 81 4.46 6.96 -6.65
N LEU A 82 4.14 8.20 -7.05
CA LEU A 82 2.80 8.54 -7.51
C LEU A 82 2.55 7.94 -8.90
N GLN A 83 1.64 6.97 -8.97
CA GLN A 83 1.20 6.40 -10.25
C GLN A 83 0.08 7.19 -10.91
N ALA A 84 -0.80 7.80 -10.10
CA ALA A 84 -1.94 8.57 -10.60
C ALA A 84 -1.52 9.92 -11.20
N VAL A 85 -0.43 10.51 -10.69
CA VAL A 85 0.08 11.81 -11.12
C VAL A 85 1.61 11.74 -11.18
N THR A 86 2.13 11.08 -12.20
CA THR A 86 3.57 10.83 -12.36
C THR A 86 4.37 12.11 -12.58
N GLU A 87 3.75 13.18 -13.05
CA GLU A 87 4.36 14.52 -13.21
C GLU A 87 4.85 15.14 -11.90
N LEU A 88 4.30 14.70 -10.76
CA LEU A 88 4.75 15.13 -9.44
C LEU A 88 5.96 14.33 -8.93
N ASN A 89 6.27 13.17 -9.52
CA ASN A 89 7.44 12.38 -9.11
C ASN A 89 8.74 13.10 -9.47
N GLY A 90 9.65 13.19 -8.51
CA GLY A 90 10.91 13.93 -8.63
C GLY A 90 10.79 15.40 -8.23
N GLN A 91 9.59 15.93 -8.00
CA GLN A 91 9.42 17.29 -7.51
C GLN A 91 9.69 17.39 -6.01
N HIS A 92 10.13 18.57 -5.58
CA HIS A 92 10.51 18.86 -4.21
C HIS A 92 9.54 19.86 -3.57
N GLY A 93 9.39 19.73 -2.27
CA GLY A 93 8.57 20.64 -1.48
C GLY A 93 8.90 20.58 0.01
N GLY A 94 8.31 21.49 0.77
CA GLY A 94 8.36 21.51 2.22
C GLY A 94 7.08 20.94 2.81
N VAL A 95 7.20 20.03 3.78
CA VAL A 95 6.04 19.55 4.53
C VAL A 95 5.53 20.69 5.41
N VAL A 96 4.29 21.10 5.22
CA VAL A 96 3.67 22.22 5.96
C VAL A 96 2.65 21.76 7.00
N GLY A 97 2.16 20.52 6.91
CA GLY A 97 1.19 19.99 7.88
C GLY A 97 0.81 18.54 7.61
N TRP A 98 0.10 17.94 8.56
CA TRP A 98 -0.58 16.66 8.39
C TRP A 98 -2.08 16.89 8.35
N ASP A 99 -2.73 16.35 7.32
CA ASP A 99 -4.18 16.35 7.20
C ASP A 99 -4.73 15.06 7.80
N GLU A 100 -5.29 15.15 9.01
CA GLU A 100 -5.90 14.02 9.72
C GLU A 100 -7.17 13.51 9.04
N THR A 101 -7.87 14.37 8.30
CA THR A 101 -9.13 14.00 7.63
C THR A 101 -8.89 13.10 6.42
N GLN A 102 -7.79 13.35 5.70
CA GLN A 102 -7.40 12.59 4.52
C GLN A 102 -6.29 11.57 4.80
N GLY A 103 -5.64 11.65 5.96
CA GLY A 103 -4.50 10.83 6.32
C GLY A 103 -3.31 11.06 5.39
N ARG A 104 -3.01 12.31 5.05
CA ARG A 104 -1.95 12.68 4.08
C ARG A 104 -1.14 13.88 4.58
N TRP A 105 0.13 13.92 4.18
CA TRP A 105 0.99 15.06 4.41
C TRP A 105 0.69 16.17 3.41
N MET A 106 0.49 17.37 3.92
CA MET A 106 0.40 18.58 3.12
C MET A 106 1.81 19.06 2.82
N VAL A 107 2.18 19.01 1.55
CA VAL A 107 3.48 19.43 1.03
C VAL A 107 3.28 20.66 0.17
N LEU A 108 3.94 21.75 0.54
CA LEU A 108 4.03 22.94 -0.28
C LEU A 108 5.20 22.76 -1.24
N MET A 109 4.88 22.60 -2.51
CA MET A 109 5.83 22.45 -3.61
C MET A 109 6.54 23.77 -3.90
N ASP A 110 7.70 23.70 -4.55
CA ASP A 110 8.48 24.89 -4.92
C ASP A 110 7.80 25.82 -5.93
N ASP A 111 6.85 25.30 -6.70
CA ASP A 111 5.97 26.09 -7.57
C ASP A 111 4.84 26.80 -6.79
N ASN A 112 4.91 26.76 -5.46
CA ASN A 112 3.95 27.31 -4.52
C ASN A 112 2.56 26.61 -4.55
N SER A 113 2.48 25.42 -5.14
CA SER A 113 1.28 24.56 -5.10
C SER A 113 1.25 23.68 -3.84
N GLY A 114 0.06 23.48 -3.27
CA GLY A 114 -0.14 22.59 -2.12
C GLY A 114 -0.61 21.21 -2.58
N GLN A 115 0.12 20.17 -2.22
CA GLN A 115 -0.19 18.79 -2.56
C GLN A 115 -0.39 17.92 -1.32
N LEU A 116 -1.39 17.02 -1.36
CA LEU A 116 -1.64 16.05 -0.31
C LEU A 116 -1.07 14.69 -0.71
N VAL A 117 0.04 14.33 -0.09
CA VAL A 117 0.87 13.19 -0.46
C VAL A 117 0.96 12.21 0.71
N LYS A 118 0.95 10.91 0.42
CA LYS A 118 1.16 9.89 1.45
C LYS A 118 2.61 9.90 1.90
N SER A 119 2.87 9.55 3.16
CA SER A 119 4.24 9.40 3.69
C SER A 119 5.10 8.47 2.83
N SER A 120 4.53 7.36 2.34
CA SER A 120 5.21 6.40 1.47
C SER A 120 5.67 6.98 0.13
N ASN A 121 5.07 8.10 -0.29
CA ASN A 121 5.41 8.80 -1.52
C ASN A 121 6.27 10.03 -1.25
N LEU A 122 6.79 10.18 -0.02
CA LEU A 122 7.64 11.28 0.41
C LEU A 122 8.96 10.74 0.89
N VAL A 123 10.03 11.13 0.19
CA VAL A 123 11.39 10.85 0.60
C VAL A 123 11.97 12.12 1.19
N LYS A 124 12.37 12.08 2.45
CA LYS A 124 13.07 13.20 3.09
C LYS A 124 14.39 13.45 2.36
N VAL A 125 14.61 14.68 1.93
CA VAL A 125 15.88 15.08 1.33
C VAL A 125 16.66 15.89 2.37
N HIS A 126 17.88 15.46 2.67
CA HIS A 126 18.82 16.23 3.46
C HIS A 126 19.62 17.11 2.50
N GLU A 127 19.62 18.42 2.72
CA GLU A 127 20.33 19.43 1.89
C GLU A 127 21.87 19.40 2.06
N ASP A 128 22.46 18.23 2.27
CA ASP A 128 23.91 18.03 2.45
C ASP A 128 24.53 17.08 1.41
N GLU A 129 23.93 16.97 0.23
CA GLU A 129 24.64 16.46 -0.94
C GLU A 129 25.02 17.64 -1.83
N PRO A 130 26.29 18.11 -1.79
CA PRO A 130 26.79 18.86 -2.92
C PRO A 130 26.59 18.01 -4.17
N PHE A 131 26.14 18.65 -5.24
CA PHE A 131 26.09 18.08 -6.57
C PHE A 131 27.54 17.80 -7.04
N ASP A 132 28.20 16.80 -6.45
CA ASP A 132 29.55 16.38 -6.82
C ASP A 132 29.43 15.54 -8.08
N THR A 133 29.26 16.23 -9.21
CA THR A 133 29.54 15.66 -10.53
C THR A 133 31.06 15.63 -10.71
N ALA A 134 31.72 14.69 -10.03
CA ALA A 134 33.11 14.33 -10.27
C ALA A 134 33.29 12.89 -9.73
N LEU A 135 33.79 11.87 -10.41
CA LEU A 135 34.80 11.77 -11.45
C LEU A 135 34.75 10.40 -12.15
N GLY A 136 35.30 10.35 -13.37
CA GLY A 136 35.85 9.15 -14.02
C GLY A 136 35.44 9.08 -15.49
N GLY A 137 36.16 9.62 -16.48
CA GLY A 137 37.60 9.54 -16.67
C GLY A 137 37.95 8.31 -17.54
N SER A 138 38.68 8.54 -18.63
CA SER A 138 39.41 7.59 -19.51
C SER A 138 38.72 7.14 -20.80
N SER A 139 39.07 7.79 -21.92
CA SER A 139 39.92 7.21 -22.98
C SER A 139 40.40 8.31 -23.93
#